data_AF-A0A2N3G020-F1
#
_entry.id   AF-A0A2N3G020-F1
#
_cell.length_a   1.000
_cell.length_b   1.000
_cell.length_c   1.000
_cell.angle_alpha   90.00
_cell.angle_beta   90.00
_cell.angle_gamma   90.00
#
_symmetry.space_group_name_H-M   'P 1'
#
loop_
_entity.id
_entity.type
_entity.pdbx_description
1 polymer ?
#
loop_
_entity_poly.entity_id
_entity_poly.type
_entity_poly.pdbx_seq_one_letter_code
_entity_poly.pdbx_strand_id
1 'polypeptide(L)'
;MYSEKYQRQTAIGSAEKALDPNLTDHELAAFARSPEAKVRATVAERPTTPLTALLKLLEDEAPAVRAGLARNPRPDMPEDVYMILAQDKAPEVVHALLKNRAVPDKIIAKLARSRHKDYVVAARARLAEKGTKAKVLGMVGIASS
;
A
#
# COMPACT_ATOMS: atom_id res chain seq x y z
N MET A 1 18.56 29.70 16.67
CA MET A 1 19.16 28.87 15.61
C MET A 1 19.35 27.46 16.16
N TYR A 2 18.35 26.58 16.02
CA TYR A 2 18.53 25.17 16.35
C TYR A 2 19.19 24.47 15.15
N SER A 3 20.36 23.88 15.38
CA SER A 3 21.25 23.31 14.39
C SER A 3 20.58 22.19 13.58
N GLU A 4 20.84 22.12 12.26
CA GLU A 4 20.48 20.99 11.37
C GLU A 4 20.81 19.61 11.99
N LYS A 5 21.83 19.54 12.85
CA LYS A 5 22.22 18.31 13.54
C LYS A 5 21.14 17.81 14.50
N TYR A 6 20.40 18.72 15.14
CA TYR A 6 19.29 18.39 16.04
C TYR A 6 18.09 17.86 15.24
N GLN A 7 17.79 18.46 14.09
CA GLN A 7 16.74 18.00 13.17
C GLN A 7 17.04 16.60 12.61
N ARG A 8 18.31 16.32 12.23
CA ARG A 8 18.73 14.99 11.77
C ARG A 8 18.65 13.93 12.88
N GLN A 9 18.99 14.28 14.13
CA GLN A 9 18.87 13.36 15.27
C GLN A 9 17.40 13.02 15.58
N THR A 10 16.49 14.01 15.48
CA THR A 10 15.04 13.79 15.63
C THR A 10 14.44 13.00 14.48
N ALA A 11 14.97 13.15 13.26
CA ALA A 11 14.51 12.44 12.06
C ALA A 11 14.86 10.94 12.08
N ILE A 12 16.01 10.56 12.67
CA ILE A 12 16.38 9.15 12.82
C ILE A 12 15.51 8.50 13.92
N GLY A 13 15.34 9.17 15.06
CA GLY A 13 14.49 8.68 16.14
C GLY A 13 13.00 8.60 15.76
N SER A 14 12.51 9.50 14.90
CA SER A 14 11.14 9.44 14.39
C SER A 14 10.92 8.28 13.42
N ALA A 15 11.92 7.95 12.59
CA ALA A 15 11.86 6.79 11.69
C ALA A 15 11.91 5.46 12.43
N GLU A 16 12.76 5.35 13.47
CA GLU A 16 12.79 4.17 14.34
C GLU A 16 11.46 4.02 15.09
N LYS A 17 10.92 5.12 15.65
CA LYS A 17 9.65 5.09 16.34
C LYS A 17 8.48 4.76 15.41
N ALA A 18 8.51 5.16 14.14
CA ALA A 18 7.48 4.80 13.16
C ALA A 18 7.40 3.28 12.88
N LEU A 19 8.45 2.53 13.20
CA LEU A 19 8.46 1.06 13.10
C LEU A 19 7.85 0.38 14.32
N ASP A 20 7.61 1.09 15.42
CA ASP A 20 7.01 0.53 16.63
C ASP A 20 5.60 -0.03 16.30
N PRO A 21 5.31 -1.32 16.56
CA PRO A 21 4.00 -1.90 16.30
C PRO A 21 2.88 -1.30 17.17
N ASN A 22 3.21 -0.71 18.33
CA ASN A 22 2.26 -0.29 19.36
C ASN A 22 1.93 1.22 19.34
N LEU A 23 2.18 1.91 18.23
CA LEU A 23 1.85 3.32 18.10
C LEU A 23 0.34 3.57 18.22
N THR A 24 0.01 4.64 18.92
CA THR A 24 -1.37 5.15 19.00
C THR A 24 -1.80 5.81 17.70
N ASP A 25 -3.11 5.91 17.48
CA ASP A 25 -3.70 6.61 16.32
C ASP A 25 -3.20 8.06 16.20
N HIS A 26 -3.04 8.75 17.35
CA HIS A 26 -2.53 10.12 17.39
C HIS A 26 -1.07 10.19 16.92
N GLU A 27 -0.22 9.26 17.35
CA GLU A 27 1.17 9.19 16.92
C GLU A 27 1.29 8.85 15.43
N LEU A 28 0.51 7.90 14.94
CA LEU A 28 0.45 7.56 13.51
C LEU A 28 0.01 8.77 12.68
N ALA A 29 -1.00 9.51 13.14
CA ALA A 29 -1.44 10.74 12.46
C ALA A 29 -0.40 11.86 12.48
N ALA A 30 0.45 11.92 13.51
CA ALA A 30 1.58 12.85 13.57
C ALA A 30 2.69 12.43 12.61
N PHE A 31 3.06 11.15 12.58
CA PHE A 31 4.08 10.63 11.65
C PHE A 31 3.65 10.69 10.19
N ALA A 32 2.35 10.60 9.89
CA ALA A 32 1.81 10.85 8.55
C ALA A 32 2.09 12.29 8.05
N ARG A 33 2.47 13.23 8.93
CA ARG A 33 2.83 14.61 8.60
C ARG A 33 4.33 14.89 8.74
N SER A 34 5.13 13.85 8.98
CA SER A 34 6.59 14.01 9.09
C SER A 34 7.15 14.61 7.79
N PRO A 35 8.16 15.50 7.87
CA PRO A 35 8.83 16.03 6.68
C PRO A 35 9.59 14.94 5.91
N GLU A 36 9.95 13.84 6.56
CA GLU A 36 10.64 12.71 5.94
C GLU A 36 9.66 11.78 5.19
N ALA A 37 9.77 11.74 3.86
CA ALA A 37 8.96 10.85 3.03
C ALA A 37 9.09 9.36 3.42
N LYS A 38 10.26 8.94 3.94
CA LYS A 38 10.47 7.57 4.41
C LYS A 38 9.56 7.22 5.60
N VAL A 39 9.43 8.13 6.57
CA VAL A 39 8.56 7.96 7.74
C VAL A 39 7.11 7.90 7.30
N ARG A 40 6.70 8.84 6.43
CA ARG A 40 5.34 8.86 5.86
C ARG A 40 5.02 7.57 5.10
N ALA A 41 5.96 7.03 4.32
CA ALA A 41 5.78 5.78 3.59
C ALA A 41 5.63 4.57 4.52
N THR A 42 6.42 4.51 5.59
CA THR A 42 6.29 3.48 6.63
C THR A 42 4.90 3.53 7.26
N VAL A 43 4.41 4.71 7.62
CA VAL A 43 3.05 4.88 8.18
C VAL A 43 1.97 4.52 7.16
N ALA A 44 2.15 4.89 5.90
CA ALA A 44 1.20 4.59 4.83
C ALA A 44 0.98 3.09 4.62
N GLU A 45 2.00 2.27 4.84
CA GLU A 45 1.95 0.81 4.64
C GLU A 45 1.31 0.04 5.82
N ARG A 46 1.08 0.70 6.96
CA ARG A 46 0.56 0.04 8.16
C ARG A 46 -0.96 -0.10 8.13
N PRO A 47 -1.51 -1.29 8.42
CA PRO A 47 -2.97 -1.51 8.43
C PRO A 47 -3.67 -0.77 9.57
N THR A 48 -2.97 -0.48 10.66
CA THR A 48 -3.50 0.24 11.83
C THR A 48 -3.51 1.75 11.65
N THR A 49 -2.93 2.29 10.58
CA THR A 49 -2.93 3.74 10.36
C THR A 49 -4.37 4.25 10.18
N PRO A 50 -4.75 5.33 10.88
CA PRO A 50 -6.08 5.90 10.77
C PRO A 50 -6.43 6.26 9.32
N LEU A 51 -7.66 5.94 8.90
CA LEU A 51 -8.12 6.18 7.53
C LEU A 51 -7.96 7.66 7.13
N THR A 52 -8.26 8.59 8.03
CA THR A 52 -8.11 10.03 7.80
C THR A 52 -6.67 10.45 7.51
N ALA A 53 -5.68 9.75 8.07
CA ALA A 53 -4.28 9.96 7.76
C ALA A 53 -3.91 9.33 6.41
N LEU A 54 -4.37 8.11 6.12
CA LEU A 54 -4.17 7.45 4.83
C LEU A 54 -4.73 8.27 3.65
N LEU A 55 -5.90 8.88 3.81
CA LEU A 55 -6.48 9.75 2.79
C LEU A 55 -5.63 10.99 2.50
N LYS A 56 -4.90 11.52 3.48
CA LYS A 56 -3.93 12.60 3.24
C LYS A 56 -2.69 12.09 2.51
N LEU A 57 -2.22 10.90 2.85
CA LEU A 57 -1.06 10.26 2.23
C LEU A 57 -1.34 9.78 0.79
N LEU A 58 -2.62 9.65 0.41
CA LEU A 58 -3.04 9.33 -0.96
C LEU A 58 -2.62 10.41 -1.96
N GLU A 59 -2.58 11.66 -1.52
CA GLU A 59 -2.20 12.82 -2.33
C GLU A 59 -0.74 13.25 -2.08
N ASP A 60 0.06 12.42 -1.41
CA ASP A 60 1.44 12.75 -1.06
C ASP A 60 2.29 12.98 -2.32
N GLU A 61 3.10 14.03 -2.30
CA GLU A 61 4.01 14.37 -3.40
C GLU A 61 4.99 13.24 -3.71
N ALA A 62 5.42 12.48 -2.70
CA ALA A 62 6.41 11.45 -2.85
C ALA A 62 5.77 10.13 -3.33
N PRO A 63 6.14 9.62 -4.52
CA PRO A 63 5.63 8.34 -5.02
C PRO A 63 5.88 7.17 -4.08
N ALA A 64 6.98 7.19 -3.32
CA ALA A 64 7.29 6.17 -2.34
C ALA A 64 6.24 6.06 -1.22
N VAL A 65 5.64 7.19 -0.83
CA VAL A 65 4.58 7.25 0.18
C VAL A 65 3.29 6.67 -0.38
N ARG A 66 2.88 7.10 -1.58
CA ARG A 66 1.72 6.55 -2.29
C ARG A 66 1.88 5.05 -2.59
N ALA A 67 3.09 4.59 -2.89
CA ALA A 67 3.40 3.18 -3.06
C ALA A 67 3.32 2.41 -1.73
N GLY A 68 3.71 3.02 -0.60
CA GLY A 68 3.47 2.48 0.74
C GLY A 68 1.98 2.28 1.01
N LEU A 69 1.15 3.29 0.70
CA LEU A 69 -0.30 3.18 0.80
C LEU A 69 -0.85 2.06 -0.11
N ALA A 70 -0.35 1.92 -1.33
CA ALA A 70 -0.76 0.86 -2.25
C ALA A 70 -0.40 -0.55 -1.76
N ARG A 71 0.64 -0.70 -0.92
CA ARG A 71 0.99 -1.96 -0.25
C ARG A 71 0.19 -2.23 1.02
N ASN A 72 -0.52 -1.24 1.55
CA ASN A 72 -1.21 -1.34 2.83
C ASN A 72 -2.22 -2.51 2.83
N PRO A 73 -2.08 -3.49 3.75
CA PRO A 73 -2.95 -4.66 3.81
C PRO A 73 -4.24 -4.42 4.62
N ARG A 74 -4.65 -3.16 4.83
CA ARG A 74 -5.86 -2.81 5.58
C ARG A 74 -7.10 -3.53 5.02
N PRO A 75 -7.85 -4.29 5.85
CA PRO A 75 -8.96 -5.13 5.37
C PRO A 75 -10.19 -4.33 4.93
N ASP A 76 -10.43 -3.16 5.50
CA ASP A 76 -11.60 -2.28 5.28
C ASP A 76 -11.24 -1.01 4.48
N MET A 77 -10.23 -1.10 3.62
CA MET A 77 -9.83 0.03 2.77
C MET A 77 -10.93 0.36 1.75
N PRO A 78 -11.42 1.61 1.68
CA PRO A 78 -12.40 2.00 0.67
C PRO A 78 -11.86 1.80 -0.74
N GLU A 79 -12.71 1.29 -1.62
CA GLU A 79 -12.30 0.95 -2.98
C GLU A 79 -11.87 2.15 -3.82
N ASP A 80 -12.41 3.33 -3.53
CA ASP A 80 -12.03 4.58 -4.19
C ASP A 80 -10.55 4.89 -4.01
N VAL A 81 -9.97 4.54 -2.86
CA VAL A 81 -8.52 4.68 -2.62
C VAL A 81 -7.73 3.84 -3.62
N TYR A 82 -8.13 2.58 -3.83
CA TYR A 82 -7.48 1.71 -4.83
C TYR A 82 -7.73 2.19 -6.26
N MET A 83 -8.90 2.74 -6.57
CA MET A 83 -9.21 3.30 -7.88
C MET A 83 -8.33 4.52 -8.19
N ILE A 84 -8.08 5.38 -7.20
CA ILE A 84 -7.18 6.53 -7.34
C ILE A 84 -5.74 6.05 -7.55
N LEU A 85 -5.24 5.13 -6.71
CA LEU A 85 -3.88 4.56 -6.84
C LEU A 85 -3.67 3.79 -8.16
N ALA A 86 -4.72 3.19 -8.72
CA ALA A 86 -4.65 2.51 -10.02
C ALA A 86 -4.44 3.49 -11.20
N GLN A 87 -4.74 4.77 -11.00
CA GLN A 87 -4.55 5.84 -11.98
C GLN A 87 -3.29 6.67 -11.69
N ASP A 88 -2.46 6.22 -10.74
CA ASP A 88 -1.25 6.93 -10.37
C ASP A 88 -0.28 7.06 -11.55
N LYS A 89 0.35 8.22 -11.66
CA LYS A 89 1.34 8.52 -12.70
C LYS A 89 2.65 7.76 -12.48
N ALA A 90 2.94 7.39 -11.24
CA ALA A 90 4.16 6.71 -10.84
C ALA A 90 3.99 5.18 -10.99
N PRO A 91 4.73 4.51 -11.88
CA PRO A 91 4.57 3.08 -12.11
C PRO A 91 4.76 2.23 -10.86
N GLU A 92 5.66 2.60 -9.96
CA GLU A 92 5.93 1.90 -8.70
C GLU A 92 4.69 1.80 -7.80
N VAL A 93 3.80 2.80 -7.84
CA VAL A 93 2.54 2.80 -7.08
C VAL A 93 1.58 1.76 -7.65
N VAL A 94 1.40 1.75 -8.97
CA VAL A 94 0.51 0.80 -9.65
C VAL A 94 1.02 -0.64 -9.50
N HIS A 95 2.34 -0.85 -9.59
CA HIS A 95 2.95 -2.17 -9.36
C HIS A 95 2.80 -2.62 -7.90
N ALA A 96 2.91 -1.71 -6.92
CA ALA A 96 2.63 -2.02 -5.52
C ALA A 96 1.17 -2.47 -5.32
N LEU A 97 0.23 -1.75 -5.91
CA LEU A 97 -1.20 -2.10 -5.88
C LEU A 97 -1.45 -3.50 -6.47
N LEU A 98 -0.83 -3.80 -7.61
CA LEU A 98 -0.93 -5.10 -8.28
C LEU A 98 -0.39 -6.26 -7.44
N LYS A 99 0.55 -6.02 -6.52
CA LYS A 99 1.10 -7.05 -5.62
C LYS A 99 0.30 -7.21 -4.33
N ASN A 100 -0.47 -6.20 -3.93
CA ASN A 100 -1.19 -6.19 -2.66
C ASN A 100 -2.43 -7.11 -2.68
N ARG A 101 -2.42 -8.18 -1.89
CA ARG A 101 -3.51 -9.17 -1.82
C ARG A 101 -4.82 -8.65 -1.23
N ALA A 102 -4.80 -7.53 -0.49
CA ALA A 102 -6.00 -6.88 0.02
C ALA A 102 -6.80 -6.16 -1.08
N VAL A 103 -6.16 -5.82 -2.21
CA VAL A 103 -6.84 -5.13 -3.32
C VAL A 103 -7.87 -6.06 -3.97
N PRO A 104 -9.14 -5.63 -4.12
CA PRO A 104 -10.18 -6.43 -4.74
C PRO A 104 -9.87 -6.77 -6.21
N ASP A 105 -10.17 -8.01 -6.60
CA ASP A 105 -9.89 -8.50 -7.96
C ASP A 105 -10.60 -7.70 -9.06
N LYS A 106 -11.73 -7.06 -8.74
CA LYS A 106 -12.42 -6.16 -9.69
C LYS A 106 -11.58 -4.94 -10.07
N ILE A 107 -10.76 -4.41 -9.16
CA ILE A 107 -9.85 -3.30 -9.43
C ILE A 107 -8.70 -3.79 -10.32
N ILE A 108 -8.14 -4.96 -10.00
CA ILE A 108 -7.10 -5.62 -10.80
C ILE A 108 -7.61 -5.92 -12.22
N ALA A 109 -8.86 -6.37 -12.35
CA ALA A 109 -9.49 -6.63 -13.65
C ALA A 109 -9.68 -5.35 -14.49
N LYS A 110 -9.80 -4.17 -13.87
CA LYS A 110 -9.76 -2.89 -14.60
C LYS A 110 -8.35 -2.62 -15.14
N LEU A 111 -7.30 -2.84 -14.35
CA LEU A 111 -5.91 -2.71 -14.80
C LEU A 111 -5.56 -3.69 -15.94
N ALA A 112 -6.13 -4.89 -15.92
CA ALA A 112 -6.00 -5.91 -16.98
C ALA A 112 -6.60 -5.48 -18.35
N ARG A 113 -7.36 -4.38 -18.38
CA ARG A 113 -7.95 -3.78 -19.58
C ARG A 113 -7.39 -2.37 -19.88
N SER A 114 -6.39 -1.93 -19.11
CA SER A 114 -5.77 -0.63 -19.32
C SER A 114 -4.93 -0.60 -20.61
N ARG A 115 -4.56 0.60 -21.06
CA ARG A 115 -3.70 0.78 -22.25
C ARG A 115 -2.22 0.49 -21.96
N HIS A 116 -1.83 0.44 -20.69
CA HIS A 116 -0.45 0.18 -20.28
C HIS A 116 -0.18 -1.34 -20.30
N LYS A 117 0.56 -1.78 -21.32
CA LYS A 117 0.84 -3.21 -21.55
C LYS A 117 1.44 -3.90 -20.32
N ASP A 118 2.35 -3.23 -19.61
CA ASP A 118 3.01 -3.80 -18.43
C ASP A 118 2.00 -4.10 -17.31
N TYR A 119 1.06 -3.19 -17.07
CA TYR A 119 0.02 -3.37 -16.05
C TYR A 119 -0.96 -4.47 -16.45
N VAL A 120 -1.26 -4.59 -17.75
CA VAL A 120 -2.13 -5.64 -18.27
C VAL A 120 -1.53 -7.03 -18.01
N VAL A 121 -0.25 -7.22 -18.32
CA VAL A 121 0.44 -8.49 -18.13
C VAL A 121 0.47 -8.87 -16.64
N ALA A 122 0.89 -7.94 -15.77
CA ALA A 122 0.96 -8.18 -14.34
C ALA A 122 -0.42 -8.45 -13.71
N ALA A 123 -1.45 -7.70 -14.10
CA ALA A 123 -2.82 -7.90 -13.62
C ALA A 123 -3.38 -9.26 -14.03
N ARG A 124 -3.19 -9.67 -15.29
CA ARG A 124 -3.62 -10.99 -15.78
C ARG A 124 -2.89 -12.12 -15.09
N ALA A 125 -1.58 -11.98 -14.90
CA ALA A 125 -0.77 -12.98 -14.17
C ALA A 125 -1.29 -13.18 -12.75
N ARG A 126 -1.58 -12.09 -12.02
CA ARG A 126 -2.17 -12.17 -10.68
C ARG A 126 -3.53 -12.87 -10.66
N LEU A 127 -4.43 -12.51 -11.57
CA LEU A 127 -5.77 -13.10 -11.63
C LEU A 127 -5.69 -14.61 -11.97
N ALA A 128 -4.77 -14.99 -12.85
CA ALA A 128 -4.53 -16.39 -13.21
C ALA A 128 -3.95 -17.20 -12.04
N GLU A 129 -2.95 -16.66 -11.31
CA GLU A 129 -2.32 -17.34 -10.17
C GLU A 129 -3.36 -17.73 -9.10
N LYS A 130 -4.30 -16.82 -8.80
CA LYS A 130 -5.36 -17.06 -7.81
C LYS A 130 -6.36 -18.12 -8.29
N GLY A 131 -6.72 -18.09 -9.58
CA GLY A 131 -7.58 -19.09 -10.20
C GLY A 131 -6.97 -20.50 -10.19
N THR A 132 -5.66 -20.61 -10.43
CA THR A 132 -4.94 -21.89 -10.35
C THR A 132 -4.91 -22.43 -8.92
N LYS A 133 -4.60 -21.60 -7.92
CA LYS A 133 -4.62 -22.02 -6.50
C LYS A 133 -6.01 -22.50 -6.05
N ALA A 134 -7.07 -21.81 -6.49
CA ALA A 134 -8.44 -22.22 -6.19
C ALA A 134 -8.81 -23.58 -6.81
N LYS A 135 -8.39 -23.84 -8.06
CA LYS A 135 -8.61 -25.13 -8.73
C LYS A 135 -7.86 -26.29 -8.08
N VAL A 136 -6.60 -26.08 -7.69
CA VAL A 136 -5.78 -27.11 -7.02
C VAL A 136 -6.40 -27.49 -5.67
N LEU A 137 -6.84 -26.51 -4.87
CA LEU A 137 -7.50 -26.78 -3.59
C LEU A 137 -8.82 -27.56 -3.77
N GLY A 138 -9.58 -27.25 -4.83
CA GLY A 138 -10.81 -27.96 -5.16
C GLY A 138 -10.60 -29.42 -5.56
N MET A 139 -9.47 -29.77 -6.20
CA MET A 139 -9.17 -31.15 -6.60
C MET A 139 -8.71 -32.03 -5.44
N VAL A 140 -8.01 -31.48 -4.44
CA VAL A 140 -7.52 -32.26 -3.28
C VAL A 140 -8.65 -32.59 -2.30
N GLY A 141 -9.69 -31.75 -2.21
CA GLY A 141 -10.83 -31.96 -1.30
C GLY A 141 -11.81 -33.07 -1.71
N ILE A 142 -11.70 -33.63 -2.92
CA ILE A 142 -12.62 -34.66 -3.44
C ILE A 142 -12.05 -36.08 -3.37
N ALA A 143 -10.80 -36.26 -2.92
CA ALA A 143 -10.09 -37.55 -2.94
C ALA A 143 -10.08 -38.29 -1.59
N SER A 144 -10.89 -37.87 -0.62
CA SER A 144 -11.02 -38.53 0.69
C SER A 144 -12.48 -38.82 1.00
N SER A 145 -13.01 -39.93 0.49
CA SER A 145 -14.27 -40.55 0.92
C SER A 145 -14.17 -42.05 0.72
#